data_AF-A0A7Y5RYV0-F1
#
_entry.id   AF-A0A7Y5RYV0-F1
#
_cell.length_a   1.000
_cell.length_b   1.000
_cell.length_c   1.000
_cell.angle_alpha   90.00
_cell.angle_beta   90.00
_cell.angle_gamma   90.00
#
_symmetry.space_group_name_H-M   'P 1'
#
loop_
_entity.id
_entity.type
_entity.pdbx_description
1 polymer ?
#
loop_
_entity_poly.entity_id
_entity_poly.type
_entity_poly.pdbx_seq_one_letter_code
_entity_poly.pdbx_strand_id
1 'polypeptide(L)'
;SPRGDARIPIVWRRGADVMTAELVVAEGWRVGELGWRKSVAEAAIGAHMGFGWALAVPAAERRALVIADGAMAVRAFFGKKPMGGAAFAAGLRPHHVITAVNGRSPDLSDRPFKTWFRMNFEPGQEITLTVRERDGSPRSISYRAPGVE
;
A
#
# COMPACT_ATOMS: atom_id res chain seq x y z
N SER A 1 6.25 11.35 16.38
CA SER A 1 6.52 12.64 15.72
C SER A 1 6.67 12.40 14.23
N PRO A 2 6.11 13.23 13.32
CA PRO A 2 6.27 13.07 11.89
C PRO A 2 7.76 13.23 11.55
N ARG A 3 8.45 12.13 11.29
CA ARG A 3 9.85 12.15 10.86
C ARG A 3 9.84 12.52 9.37
N GLY A 4 10.39 13.67 9.03
CA GLY A 4 10.74 14.03 7.66
C GLY A 4 12.20 14.42 7.65
N ASP A 5 12.92 14.07 6.59
CA ASP A 5 14.30 14.52 6.43
C ASP A 5 14.36 16.05 6.47
N ALA A 6 15.44 16.59 7.05
CA ALA A 6 15.68 18.02 7.12
C ALA A 6 16.06 18.63 5.75
N ARG A 7 15.89 17.86 4.67
CA ARG A 7 16.26 18.20 3.31
C ARG A 7 15.16 17.79 2.36
N ILE A 8 14.65 18.75 1.61
CA ILE A 8 13.59 18.55 0.62
C ILE A 8 14.18 18.83 -0.76
N PRO A 9 14.23 17.86 -1.68
CA PRO A 9 14.64 18.15 -3.05
C PRO A 9 13.59 19.04 -3.70
N ILE A 10 14.04 20.17 -4.25
CA ILE A 10 13.19 21.10 -4.99
C ILE A 10 13.65 21.16 -6.44
N VAL A 11 12.68 21.15 -7.35
CA VAL A 11 12.90 21.29 -8.79
C VAL A 11 12.03 22.44 -9.27
N TRP A 12 12.62 23.38 -9.99
CA TRP A 12 11.88 24.50 -10.57
C TRP A 12 12.42 24.84 -11.96
N ARG A 13 11.67 25.61 -12.74
CA ARG A 13 12.14 26.11 -14.05
C ARG A 13 12.45 27.60 -13.96
N ARG A 14 13.52 28.01 -14.64
CA ARG A 14 13.84 29.42 -14.88
C ARG A 14 14.02 29.61 -16.39
N GLY A 15 12.98 30.11 -17.04
CA GLY A 15 12.93 30.12 -18.51
C GLY A 15 12.87 28.69 -19.06
N ALA A 16 13.77 28.36 -19.97
CA ALA A 16 13.86 27.01 -20.55
C ALA A 16 14.51 25.98 -19.59
N ASP A 17 15.35 26.45 -18.67
CA ASP A 17 16.22 25.60 -17.87
C ASP A 17 15.50 24.97 -16.67
N VAL A 18 15.84 23.71 -16.40
CA VAL A 18 15.42 22.98 -15.19
C VAL A 18 16.51 23.15 -14.13
N MET A 19 16.10 23.67 -12.99
CA MET A 19 16.95 23.90 -11.83
C MET A 19 16.60 22.88 -10.74
N THR A 20 17.61 22.39 -10.03
CA THR A 20 17.44 21.51 -8.87
C THR A 20 18.23 22.06 -7.69
N ALA A 21 17.69 21.92 -6.49
CA ALA A 21 18.40 22.21 -5.24
C ALA A 21 17.83 21.40 -4.07
N GLU A 22 18.54 21.40 -2.94
CA GLU A 22 18.02 20.90 -1.67
C GLU A 22 17.60 22.07 -0.79
N LEU A 23 16.33 22.10 -0.39
CA LEU A 23 15.84 22.99 0.64
C LEU A 23 16.12 22.38 2.02
N VAL A 24 17.05 22.98 2.76
CA VAL A 24 17.31 22.62 4.15
C VAL A 24 16.27 23.28 5.04
N VAL A 25 15.64 22.50 5.91
CA VAL A 25 14.55 22.92 6.78
C VAL A 25 14.89 22.67 8.24
N ALA A 26 14.34 23.49 9.13
CA ALA A 26 14.61 23.41 10.57
C ALA A 26 14.06 22.12 11.19
N GLU A 27 14.64 21.68 12.30
CA GLU A 27 14.08 20.58 13.07
C GLU A 27 12.64 20.90 13.52
N GLY A 28 11.73 19.93 13.39
CA GLY A 28 10.32 20.12 13.72
C GLY A 28 9.51 20.90 12.67
N TRP A 29 10.10 21.28 11.51
CA TRP A 29 9.37 21.98 10.44
C TRP A 29 8.10 21.25 10.01
N ARG A 30 8.12 19.91 10.05
CA ARG A 30 6.97 19.08 9.73
C ARG A 30 6.09 18.91 10.97
N VAL A 31 5.20 19.88 11.18
CA VAL A 31 4.23 19.90 12.29
C VAL A 31 3.17 18.79 12.16
N GLY A 32 2.95 18.25 10.96
CA GLY A 32 2.01 17.14 10.73
C GLY A 32 2.25 16.38 9.43
N GLU A 33 1.72 15.15 9.36
CA GLU A 33 1.67 14.36 8.13
C GLU A 33 0.29 14.54 7.49
N LEU A 34 0.19 15.16 6.31
CA LEU A 34 -1.08 15.39 5.63
C LEU A 34 -1.53 14.19 4.78
N GLY A 35 -0.86 13.04 4.86
CA GLY A 35 -1.20 11.84 4.09
C GLY A 35 -2.61 11.32 4.35
N TRP A 36 -3.21 11.65 5.50
CA TRP A 36 -4.60 11.32 5.85
C TRP A 36 -5.64 12.26 5.24
N ARG A 37 -5.25 13.43 4.67
CA ARG A 37 -6.22 14.33 4.05
C ARG A 37 -6.93 13.60 2.92
N LYS A 38 -8.25 13.71 2.87
CA LYS A 38 -9.12 13.03 1.91
C LYS A 38 -8.63 13.20 0.46
N SER A 39 -8.19 14.39 0.08
CA SER A 39 -7.64 14.66 -1.27
C SER A 39 -6.31 13.96 -1.59
N VAL A 40 -5.59 13.44 -0.58
CA VAL A 40 -4.32 12.71 -0.69
C VAL A 40 -4.56 11.21 -0.48
N ALA A 41 -5.26 10.83 0.59
CA ALA A 41 -5.62 9.44 0.89
C ALA A 41 -6.61 8.85 -0.13
N GLU A 42 -7.56 9.65 -0.62
CA GLU A 42 -8.49 9.30 -1.69
C GLU A 42 -8.06 9.86 -3.05
N ALA A 43 -6.90 10.53 -3.15
CA ALA A 43 -6.38 11.00 -4.44
C ALA A 43 -6.45 9.86 -5.45
N ALA A 44 -6.89 10.20 -6.66
CA ALA A 44 -6.86 9.34 -7.82
C ALA A 44 -5.41 9.08 -8.31
N ILE A 45 -4.38 9.50 -7.57
CA ILE A 45 -2.99 9.46 -8.01
C ILE A 45 -2.24 8.44 -7.15
N GLY A 46 -1.65 7.43 -7.81
CA GLY A 46 -0.83 6.39 -7.19
C GLY A 46 -1.27 4.96 -7.53
N ALA A 47 -0.43 3.99 -7.17
CA ALA A 47 -0.69 2.58 -7.41
C ALA A 47 -1.97 2.08 -6.75
N HIS A 48 -2.79 1.33 -7.48
CA HIS A 48 -3.95 0.63 -6.93
C HIS A 48 -3.56 -0.79 -6.49
N MET A 49 -4.17 -1.30 -5.41
CA MET A 49 -3.88 -2.63 -4.83
C MET A 49 -4.34 -3.80 -5.73
N GLY A 50 -4.89 -3.53 -6.91
CA GLY A 50 -5.48 -4.54 -7.78
C GLY A 50 -6.76 -5.23 -7.26
N PHE A 51 -7.33 -4.78 -6.13
CA PHE A 51 -8.61 -5.23 -5.56
C PHE A 51 -9.33 -4.08 -4.85
N GLY A 52 -10.64 -4.21 -4.60
CA GLY A 52 -11.51 -3.11 -4.16
C GLY A 52 -11.21 -2.59 -2.76
N TRP A 53 -11.32 -3.45 -1.74
CA TRP A 53 -11.12 -3.06 -0.34
C TRP A 53 -10.24 -4.06 0.42
N ALA A 54 -9.51 -3.54 1.39
CA ALA A 54 -8.71 -4.32 2.33
C ALA A 54 -9.52 -4.50 3.63
N LEU A 55 -9.87 -5.73 3.99
CA LEU A 55 -10.58 -6.00 5.24
C LEU A 55 -9.61 -6.52 6.29
N ALA A 56 -9.74 -6.03 7.52
CA ALA A 56 -9.00 -6.55 8.67
C ALA A 56 -9.40 -8.01 8.94
N VAL A 57 -8.42 -8.85 9.27
CA VAL A 57 -8.67 -10.24 9.65
C VAL A 57 -8.85 -10.33 11.17
N PRO A 58 -9.93 -10.96 11.69
CA PRO A 58 -10.16 -11.10 13.13
C PRO A 58 -9.05 -11.88 13.84
N ALA A 59 -8.82 -11.58 15.12
CA ALA A 59 -7.75 -12.20 15.91
C ALA A 59 -7.83 -13.74 15.97
N ALA A 60 -9.03 -14.31 16.05
CA ALA A 60 -9.21 -15.77 16.05
C ALA A 60 -8.70 -16.42 14.75
N GLU A 61 -8.99 -15.79 13.61
CA GLU A 61 -8.53 -16.27 12.31
C GLU A 61 -7.03 -16.05 12.12
N ARG A 62 -6.48 -14.93 12.60
CA ARG A 62 -5.03 -14.69 12.60
C ARG A 62 -4.27 -15.82 13.33
N ARG A 63 -4.78 -16.24 14.49
CA ARG A 63 -4.21 -17.36 15.26
C ARG A 63 -4.31 -18.69 14.50
N ALA A 64 -5.47 -18.97 13.89
CA ALA A 64 -5.68 -20.18 13.10
C ALA A 64 -4.71 -20.28 11.91
N LEU A 65 -4.37 -19.14 11.30
CA LEU A 65 -3.43 -19.05 10.18
C LEU A 65 -1.97 -18.83 10.60
N VAL A 66 -1.67 -18.92 11.90
CA VAL A 66 -0.33 -18.74 12.47
C VAL A 66 0.32 -17.42 12.02
N ILE A 67 -0.48 -16.35 11.99
CA ILE A 67 -0.03 -14.99 11.69
C ILE A 67 0.40 -14.35 13.01
N ALA A 68 1.64 -13.87 13.06
CA ALA A 68 2.19 -13.21 14.24
C ALA A 68 1.37 -11.98 14.67
N ASP A 69 1.36 -11.71 15.96
CA ASP A 69 0.83 -10.45 16.49
C ASP A 69 1.69 -9.29 15.96
N GLY A 70 1.04 -8.18 15.55
CA GLY A 70 1.74 -7.06 14.93
C GLY A 70 2.19 -7.29 13.47
N ALA A 71 1.83 -8.40 12.83
CA ALA A 71 2.04 -8.61 11.40
C ALA A 71 0.84 -8.14 10.57
N MET A 72 1.06 -7.89 9.28
CA MET A 72 -0.03 -7.62 8.34
C MET A 72 -1.00 -8.80 8.26
N ALA A 73 -2.30 -8.52 8.27
CA ALA A 73 -3.33 -9.51 7.95
C ALA A 73 -4.51 -8.82 7.25
N VAL A 74 -4.57 -8.94 5.93
CA VAL A 74 -5.56 -8.27 5.09
C VAL A 74 -6.27 -9.25 4.18
N ARG A 75 -7.60 -9.20 4.15
CA ARG A 75 -8.41 -9.92 3.17
C ARG A 75 -8.84 -8.99 2.06
N ALA A 76 -8.63 -9.40 0.81
CA ALA A 76 -9.10 -8.65 -0.34
C ALA A 76 -10.61 -8.86 -0.53
N PHE A 77 -11.36 -7.76 -0.58
CA PHE A 77 -12.78 -7.74 -0.91
C PHE A 77 -12.98 -7.22 -2.34
N PHE A 78 -13.67 -8.01 -3.15
CA PHE A 78 -13.88 -7.78 -4.59
C PHE A 78 -15.29 -7.26 -4.93
N GLY A 79 -16.17 -7.07 -3.94
CA GLY A 79 -17.57 -6.68 -4.19
C GLY A 79 -18.43 -7.79 -4.80
N LYS A 80 -19.66 -7.45 -5.22
CA LYS A 80 -20.65 -8.39 -5.80
C LYS A 80 -20.34 -8.82 -7.23
N LYS A 81 -19.60 -8.01 -7.98
CA LYS A 81 -19.05 -8.35 -9.28
C LYS A 81 -17.54 -8.20 -9.15
N PRO A 82 -16.74 -9.28 -9.25
CA PRO A 82 -15.30 -9.16 -9.24
C PRO A 82 -14.91 -8.37 -10.50
N MET A 83 -14.80 -7.05 -10.36
CA MET A 83 -14.13 -6.23 -11.35
C MET A 83 -12.74 -6.83 -11.48
N GLY A 84 -12.37 -7.27 -12.69
CA GLY A 84 -11.16 -8.03 -12.98
C GLY A 84 -9.87 -7.28 -12.68
N GLY A 85 -9.64 -6.95 -11.41
CA GLY A 85 -8.49 -6.25 -10.92
C GLY A 85 -7.25 -7.11 -11.08
N ALA A 86 -6.12 -6.45 -11.33
CA ALA A 86 -4.86 -7.12 -11.64
C ALA A 86 -4.48 -8.21 -10.62
N ALA A 87 -4.76 -8.01 -9.33
CA ALA A 87 -4.50 -9.01 -8.30
C ALA A 87 -5.41 -10.24 -8.43
N PHE A 88 -6.69 -10.05 -8.76
CA PHE A 88 -7.62 -11.17 -9.00
C PHE A 88 -7.22 -11.98 -10.23
N ALA A 89 -6.84 -11.29 -11.32
CA ALA A 89 -6.34 -11.91 -12.54
C ALA A 89 -5.06 -12.72 -12.30
N ALA A 90 -4.18 -12.24 -11.41
CA ALA A 90 -2.96 -12.94 -10.98
C ALA A 90 -3.21 -14.12 -10.03
N GLY A 91 -4.46 -14.37 -9.63
CA GLY A 91 -4.81 -15.54 -8.81
C GLY A 91 -5.18 -15.22 -7.35
N LEU A 92 -5.25 -13.95 -6.94
CA LEU A 92 -5.76 -13.59 -5.62
C LEU A 92 -7.24 -13.97 -5.52
N ARG A 93 -7.64 -14.59 -4.40
CA ARG A 93 -9.01 -15.05 -4.17
C ARG A 93 -9.52 -14.54 -2.81
N PRO A 94 -10.85 -14.43 -2.61
CA PRO A 94 -11.43 -13.88 -1.37
C PRO A 94 -11.03 -14.63 -0.09
N HIS A 95 -10.67 -15.91 -0.19
CA HIS A 95 -10.26 -16.71 0.98
C HIS A 95 -8.81 -16.46 1.39
N HIS A 96 -7.96 -15.91 0.52
CA HIS A 96 -6.57 -15.60 0.84
C HIS A 96 -6.48 -14.49 1.90
N VAL A 97 -5.51 -14.63 2.80
CA VAL A 97 -5.10 -13.57 3.73
C VAL A 97 -3.72 -13.07 3.35
N ILE A 98 -3.61 -11.81 2.94
CA ILE A 98 -2.35 -11.14 2.62
C ILE A 98 -1.60 -10.86 3.92
N THR A 99 -0.38 -11.36 4.01
CA THR A 99 0.52 -11.20 5.17
C THR A 99 1.79 -10.42 4.85
N ALA A 100 2.09 -10.16 3.57
CA ALA A 100 3.15 -9.22 3.20
C ALA A 100 2.94 -8.69 1.78
N VAL A 101 3.54 -7.54 1.50
CA VAL A 101 3.66 -6.96 0.16
C VAL A 101 5.13 -6.63 -0.09
N ASN A 102 5.72 -7.20 -1.13
CA ASN A 102 7.16 -7.12 -1.44
C ASN A 102 8.04 -7.41 -0.21
N GLY A 103 7.66 -8.45 0.55
CA GLY A 103 8.35 -8.87 1.78
C GLY A 103 8.10 -7.99 3.02
N ARG A 104 7.37 -6.87 2.90
CA ARG A 104 7.05 -5.98 4.01
C ARG A 104 5.72 -6.35 4.67
N SER A 105 5.70 -6.42 6.00
CA SER A 105 4.53 -6.81 6.79
C SER A 105 4.23 -5.84 7.96
N PRO A 106 3.98 -4.54 7.71
CA PRO A 106 3.51 -3.65 8.76
C PRO A 106 2.12 -4.06 9.25
N ASP A 107 1.83 -3.86 10.55
CA ASP A 107 0.50 -4.09 11.13
C ASP A 107 -0.51 -3.05 10.64
N LEU A 108 -1.00 -3.24 9.42
CA LEU A 108 -1.93 -2.34 8.76
C LEU A 108 -3.07 -3.16 8.15
N SER A 109 -4.27 -2.57 8.19
CA SER A 109 -5.46 -3.08 7.52
C SER A 109 -6.32 -1.91 7.03
N ASP A 110 -7.35 -2.19 6.23
CA ASP A 110 -8.32 -1.20 5.74
C ASP A 110 -7.70 0.07 5.13
N ARG A 111 -8.12 1.26 5.55
CA ARG A 111 -7.64 2.54 5.02
C ARG A 111 -6.14 2.74 5.25
N PRO A 112 -5.57 2.49 6.45
CA PRO A 112 -4.12 2.54 6.65
C PRO A 112 -3.33 1.70 5.65
N PHE A 113 -3.78 0.47 5.35
CA PHE A 113 -3.12 -0.38 4.36
C PHE A 113 -3.19 0.24 2.95
N LYS A 114 -4.36 0.74 2.55
CA LYS A 114 -4.53 1.41 1.24
C LYS A 114 -3.62 2.62 1.08
N THR A 115 -3.56 3.49 2.10
CA THR A 115 -2.67 4.66 2.08
C THR A 115 -1.21 4.23 2.04
N TRP A 116 -0.81 3.27 2.89
CA TRP A 116 0.55 2.75 2.89
C TRP A 116 0.96 2.19 1.53
N PHE A 117 0.09 1.39 0.90
CA PHE A 117 0.35 0.83 -0.43
C PHE A 117 0.62 1.93 -1.47
N ARG A 118 -0.25 2.96 -1.50
CA ARG A 118 -0.10 4.10 -2.42
C ARG A 118 1.17 4.92 -2.20
N MET A 119 1.66 4.99 -0.96
CA MET A 119 2.86 5.74 -0.60
C MET A 119 4.15 4.95 -0.82
N ASN A 120 4.06 3.65 -1.07
CA ASN A 120 5.23 2.75 -1.18
C ASN A 120 5.40 2.13 -2.57
N PHE A 121 4.41 2.26 -3.45
CA PHE A 121 4.41 1.60 -4.75
C PHE A 121 3.91 2.53 -5.86
N GLU A 122 4.51 2.37 -7.04
CA GLU A 122 4.21 3.15 -8.23
C GLU A 122 3.30 2.38 -9.21
N PRO A 123 2.47 3.08 -10.01
CA PRO A 123 1.79 2.47 -11.15
C PRO A 123 2.76 1.70 -12.07
N GLY A 124 2.35 0.51 -12.52
CA GLY A 124 3.15 -0.37 -13.39
C GLY A 124 4.24 -1.18 -12.66
N GLN A 125 4.53 -0.87 -11.39
CA GLN A 125 5.48 -1.62 -10.58
C GLN A 125 5.00 -3.05 -10.36
N GLU A 126 5.94 -4.00 -10.38
CA GLU A 126 5.65 -5.38 -10.00
C GLU A 126 5.50 -5.50 -8.47
N ILE A 127 4.38 -6.09 -8.07
CA ILE A 127 3.98 -6.30 -6.68
C ILE A 127 3.86 -7.78 -6.44
N THR A 128 4.53 -8.28 -5.41
CA THR A 128 4.44 -9.64 -4.92
C THR A 128 3.74 -9.64 -3.57
N LEU A 129 2.56 -10.25 -3.52
CA LEU A 129 1.81 -10.51 -2.28
C LEU A 129 2.25 -11.85 -1.72
N THR A 130 2.57 -11.89 -0.44
CA THR A 130 2.61 -13.14 0.33
C THR A 130 1.23 -13.33 0.95
N VAL A 131 0.60 -14.46 0.67
CA VAL A 131 -0.73 -14.81 1.19
C VAL A 131 -0.72 -16.12 1.94
N ARG A 132 -1.68 -16.29 2.84
CA ARG A 132 -2.04 -17.55 3.49
C ARG A 132 -3.25 -18.14 2.79
N GLU A 133 -3.13 -19.41 2.41
CA GLU A 133 -4.24 -20.25 1.95
C GLU A 133 -5.08 -20.72 3.16
N ARG A 134 -6.19 -21.45 2.90
CA ARG A 134 -7.10 -21.92 3.97
C ARG A 134 -6.44 -22.88 4.97
N ASP A 135 -5.42 -23.61 4.51
CA ASP A 135 -4.62 -24.53 5.31
C ASP A 135 -3.45 -23.84 6.05
N GLY A 136 -3.33 -22.52 5.92
CA GLY A 136 -2.24 -21.73 6.50
C GLY A 136 -0.94 -21.79 5.70
N SER A 137 -0.88 -22.53 4.59
CA SER A 137 0.30 -22.57 3.73
C SER A 137 0.56 -21.19 3.09
N PRO A 138 1.83 -20.75 3.02
CA PRO A 138 2.17 -19.50 2.37
C PRO A 138 2.20 -19.69 0.84
N ARG A 139 1.74 -18.68 0.11
CA ARG A 139 1.81 -18.61 -1.35
C ARG A 139 2.17 -17.20 -1.80
N SER A 140 2.93 -17.09 -2.88
CA SER A 140 3.23 -15.81 -3.51
C SER A 140 2.34 -15.57 -4.73
N ILE A 141 1.87 -14.33 -4.89
CA ILE A 141 1.07 -13.88 -6.04
C ILE A 141 1.66 -12.57 -6.53
N SER A 142 2.08 -12.54 -7.79
CA SER A 142 2.72 -11.35 -8.39
C SER A 142 1.85 -10.74 -9.48
N TYR A 143 1.76 -9.41 -9.51
CA TYR A 143 1.01 -8.65 -10.50
C TYR A 143 1.61 -7.26 -10.70
N ARG A 144 1.33 -6.62 -11.84
CA ARG A 144 1.68 -5.20 -12.03
C ARG A 144 0.62 -4.32 -11.41
N ALA A 145 1.03 -3.38 -10.55
CA ALA A 145 0.14 -2.43 -9.91
C ALA A 145 -0.58 -1.58 -10.97
N PRO A 146 -1.91 -1.60 -11.04
CA PRO A 146 -2.63 -0.71 -11.94
C PRO A 146 -2.42 0.75 -11.54
N GLY A 147 -2.20 1.59 -12.54
CA GLY A 147 -2.35 3.04 -12.41
C GLY A 147 -3.82 3.44 -12.45
N VAL A 148 -4.08 4.70 -12.13
CA VAL A 148 -5.33 5.37 -12.49
C VAL A 148 -5.00 6.22 -13.72
N GLU A 149 -5.74 6.03 -14.81
CA GLU A 149 -5.81 7.03 -15.89
C GLU A 149 -6.66 8.22 -15.43
#